data_AF-A0A9Q0E1D6-F1
#
_entry.id   AF-A0A9Q0E1D6-F1
#
_cell.length_a   1.000
_cell.length_b   1.000
_cell.length_c   1.000
_cell.angle_alpha   90.00
_cell.angle_beta   90.00
_cell.angle_gamma   90.00
#
_symmetry.space_group_name_H-M   'P 1'
#
loop_
_entity.id
_entity.type
_entity.pdbx_description
1 polymer ?
#
loop_
_entity_poly.entity_id
_entity_poly.type
_entity_poly.pdbx_seq_one_letter_code
_entity_poly.pdbx_strand_id
1 'polypeptide(L)'
;MDVHLSFGRASSLALVALLLTSSAAILEPYDLLYENAVRAFYNSDYTNVVRYMEGALSSYAEVTSAQVQCRLRCQDQHPFDAVLRELQFFDVVLRRSACLNTCIEERIGTQSMHKVSEDVIQDFHRRIPYNYLQLAYQKYYNEAVIHPRWYQEKEGEHTPPRDLVVT
;
A
#
# COMPACT_ATOMS: atom_id res chain seq x y z
N MET A 1 30.31 41.70 -15.67
CA MET A 1 29.23 41.07 -16.45
C MET A 1 29.89 39.83 -17.02
N ASP A 2 29.71 38.60 -16.52
CA ASP A 2 28.47 37.90 -16.21
C ASP A 2 28.72 36.76 -15.20
N VAL A 3 28.17 36.86 -13.99
CA VAL A 3 28.19 35.75 -13.00
C VAL A 3 26.75 35.34 -12.59
N HIS A 4 25.76 36.16 -12.91
CA HIS A 4 24.36 35.92 -12.53
C HIS A 4 23.61 34.91 -13.42
N LEU A 5 24.12 34.55 -14.61
CA LEU A 5 23.41 33.67 -15.55
C LEU A 5 23.60 32.16 -15.26
N SER A 6 24.61 31.79 -14.47
CA SER A 6 24.88 30.38 -14.09
C SER A 6 24.15 29.92 -12.82
N PHE A 7 23.88 30.84 -11.89
CA PHE A 7 23.25 30.51 -10.60
C PHE A 7 21.77 30.11 -10.77
N GLY A 8 21.07 30.71 -11.73
CA GLY A 8 19.67 30.40 -12.04
C GLY A 8 19.48 28.99 -12.62
N ARG A 9 20.39 28.55 -13.51
CA ARG A 9 20.30 27.21 -14.14
C ARG A 9 20.63 26.09 -13.15
N ALA A 10 21.60 26.30 -12.26
CA ALA A 10 21.92 25.36 -11.20
C ALA A 10 20.76 25.21 -10.19
N SER A 11 20.10 26.31 -9.84
CA SER A 11 18.91 26.33 -8.99
C SER A 11 17.72 25.58 -9.61
N SER A 12 17.44 25.80 -10.89
CA SER A 12 16.34 25.10 -11.59
C SER A 12 16.59 23.60 -11.77
N LEU A 13 17.84 23.19 -12.04
CA LEU A 13 18.19 21.76 -12.13
C LEU A 13 18.14 21.06 -10.76
N ALA A 14 18.51 21.76 -9.69
CA ALA A 14 18.41 21.24 -8.32
C ALA A 14 16.94 21.05 -7.90
N LEU A 15 16.05 21.99 -8.23
CA LEU A 15 14.60 21.86 -7.99
C LEU A 15 13.96 20.71 -8.79
N VAL A 16 14.35 20.52 -10.06
CA VAL A 16 13.89 19.39 -10.88
C VAL A 16 14.41 18.06 -10.34
N ALA A 17 15.65 17.99 -9.88
CA ALA A 17 16.21 16.80 -9.23
C ALA A 17 15.51 16.48 -7.89
N LEU A 18 15.14 17.50 -7.11
CA LEU A 18 14.39 17.35 -5.85
C LEU A 18 12.95 16.88 -6.06
N LEU A 19 12.33 17.23 -7.20
CA LEU A 19 11.01 16.74 -7.59
C LEU A 19 11.05 15.30 -8.12
N LEU A 20 12.18 14.86 -8.70
CA LEU A 20 12.39 13.50 -9.20
C LEU A 20 12.79 12.50 -8.11
N THR A 21 13.26 12.96 -6.95
CA THR A 21 13.32 12.16 -5.71
C THR A 21 11.91 11.96 -5.15
N SER A 22 11.01 11.42 -5.96
CA SER A 22 9.84 10.72 -5.45
C SER A 22 10.39 9.57 -4.62
N SER A 23 10.25 9.68 -3.30
CA SER A 23 10.56 8.61 -2.38
C SER A 23 9.88 7.36 -2.92
N ALA A 24 10.67 6.36 -3.33
CA ALA A 24 10.19 5.00 -3.38
C ALA A 24 9.85 4.66 -1.92
N ALA A 25 8.64 5.00 -1.50
CA ALA A 25 8.11 4.61 -0.21
C ALA A 25 8.11 3.09 -0.27
N ILE A 26 8.98 2.47 0.53
CA ILE A 26 8.95 1.02 0.71
C ILE A 26 7.59 0.75 1.33
N LEU A 27 6.68 0.18 0.52
CA LEU A 27 5.35 -0.16 0.99
C LEU A 27 5.50 -1.18 2.11
N GLU A 28 5.00 -0.83 3.30
CA GLU A 28 5.04 -1.77 4.42
C GLU A 28 4.14 -2.97 4.08
N PRO A 29 4.63 -4.21 4.25
CA PRO A 29 3.85 -5.40 3.94
C PRO A 29 2.53 -5.46 4.74
N TYR A 30 1.42 -5.72 4.04
CA TYR A 30 0.09 -5.71 4.67
C TYR A 30 -0.10 -6.83 5.69
N ASP A 31 0.66 -7.91 5.61
CA ASP A 31 0.69 -9.01 6.58
C ASP A 31 1.24 -8.57 7.94
N LEU A 32 2.36 -7.84 7.94
CA LEU A 32 2.96 -7.27 9.14
C LEU A 32 2.01 -6.26 9.80
N LEU A 33 1.41 -5.38 8.99
CA LEU A 33 0.41 -4.42 9.46
C LEU A 33 -0.82 -5.13 10.04
N TYR A 34 -1.31 -6.18 9.37
CA TYR A 34 -2.44 -6.97 9.84
C TYR A 34 -2.14 -7.67 11.16
N GLU A 35 -0.98 -8.32 11.30
CA GLU A 35 -0.56 -8.97 12.53
C GLU A 35 -0.46 -7.97 13.69
N ASN A 36 0.15 -6.80 13.44
CA ASN A 36 0.25 -5.72 14.41
C ASN A 36 -1.13 -5.20 14.84
N ALA A 37 -2.07 -5.08 13.90
CA ALA A 37 -3.44 -4.65 14.18
C ALA A 37 -4.19 -5.69 15.03
N VAL A 38 -4.09 -6.98 14.70
CA VAL A 38 -4.70 -8.07 15.48
C VAL A 38 -4.12 -8.12 16.90
N ARG A 39 -2.80 -7.96 17.06
CA ARG A 39 -2.15 -7.87 18.37
C ARG A 39 -2.66 -6.68 19.17
N ALA A 40 -2.77 -5.51 18.55
CA ALA A 40 -3.33 -4.30 19.18
C ALA A 40 -4.79 -4.52 19.61
N PHE A 41 -5.58 -5.25 18.82
CA PHE A 41 -6.99 -5.55 19.12
C PHE A 41 -7.13 -6.36 20.41
N TYR A 42 -6.35 -7.43 20.56
CA TYR A 42 -6.34 -8.23 21.79
C TYR A 42 -5.79 -7.47 23.01
N ASN A 43 -4.96 -6.47 22.78
CA ASN A 43 -4.46 -5.57 23.83
C ASN A 43 -5.41 -4.41 24.16
N SER A 44 -6.60 -4.35 23.53
CA SER A 44 -7.57 -3.24 23.66
C SER A 44 -7.01 -1.87 23.26
N ASP A 45 -5.96 -1.82 22.44
CA ASP A 45 -5.38 -0.58 21.91
C ASP A 45 -6.08 -0.21 20.59
N TYR A 46 -7.33 0.22 20.68
CA TYR A 46 -8.18 0.44 19.51
C TYR A 46 -7.69 1.56 18.59
N THR A 47 -6.95 2.54 19.12
CA THR A 47 -6.30 3.58 18.30
C THR A 47 -5.26 2.97 17.36
N ASN A 48 -4.39 2.09 17.87
CA ASN A 48 -3.44 1.40 17.01
C ASN A 48 -4.10 0.34 16.11
N VAL A 49 -5.21 -0.28 16.52
CA VAL A 49 -5.99 -1.14 15.61
C VAL A 49 -6.41 -0.38 14.37
N VAL A 50 -7.05 0.79 14.54
CA VAL A 50 -7.50 1.61 13.39
C VAL A 50 -6.31 1.94 12.49
N ARG A 51 -5.23 2.50 13.07
CA ARG A 51 -4.03 2.89 12.31
C ARG A 51 -3.41 1.73 11.52
N TYR A 52 -3.16 0.60 12.17
CA TYR A 52 -2.53 -0.55 11.52
C TYR A 52 -3.46 -1.23 10.52
N MET A 53 -4.76 -1.35 10.82
CA MET A 53 -5.71 -2.03 9.94
C MET A 53 -6.01 -1.22 8.68
N GLU A 54 -6.11 0.11 8.78
CA GLU A 54 -6.22 1.00 7.61
C GLU A 54 -4.96 0.95 6.74
N GLY A 55 -3.78 0.97 7.38
CA GLY A 55 -2.52 0.77 6.69
C GLY A 55 -2.48 -0.56 5.94
N ALA A 56 -2.92 -1.65 6.59
CA ALA A 56 -2.96 -2.99 5.99
C ALA A 56 -3.89 -3.03 4.77
N LEU A 57 -5.08 -2.42 4.86
CA LEU A 57 -6.02 -2.31 3.75
C LEU A 57 -5.48 -1.47 2.59
N SER A 58 -4.81 -0.34 2.89
CA SER A 58 -4.17 0.50 1.88
C SER A 58 -3.05 -0.25 1.16
N SER A 59 -2.16 -0.90 1.90
CA SER A 59 -1.05 -1.69 1.35
C SER A 59 -1.57 -2.85 0.49
N TYR A 60 -2.58 -3.57 0.95
CA TYR A 60 -3.23 -4.62 0.15
C TYR A 60 -3.85 -4.07 -1.15
N ALA A 61 -4.51 -2.91 -1.11
CA ALA A 61 -5.07 -2.27 -2.28
C ALA A 61 -3.97 -1.86 -3.30
N GLU A 62 -2.84 -1.36 -2.83
CA GLU A 62 -1.70 -1.02 -3.68
C GLU A 62 -1.08 -2.25 -4.34
N VAL A 63 -0.87 -3.33 -3.58
CA VAL A 63 -0.34 -4.61 -4.11
C VAL A 63 -1.28 -5.18 -5.17
N THR A 64 -2.58 -5.28 -4.88
CA THR A 64 -3.55 -5.82 -5.84
C THR A 64 -3.67 -4.96 -7.10
N SER A 65 -3.65 -3.62 -6.95
CA SER A 65 -3.62 -2.69 -8.08
C SER A 65 -2.37 -2.89 -8.94
N ALA A 66 -1.19 -2.98 -8.31
CA ALA A 66 0.08 -3.22 -9.02
C ALA A 66 0.05 -4.55 -9.78
N GLN A 67 -0.46 -5.63 -9.17
CA GLN A 67 -0.60 -6.93 -9.82
C GLN A 67 -1.49 -6.87 -11.06
N VAL A 68 -2.66 -6.22 -10.96
CA VAL A 68 -3.58 -6.07 -12.09
C VAL A 68 -2.93 -5.25 -13.22
N GLN A 69 -2.33 -4.11 -12.89
CA GLN A 69 -1.67 -3.25 -13.86
C GLN A 69 -0.49 -3.96 -14.56
N CYS A 70 0.34 -4.67 -13.81
CA CYS A 70 1.44 -5.45 -14.37
C CYS A 70 0.93 -6.58 -15.28
N ARG A 71 -0.13 -7.28 -14.87
CA ARG A 71 -0.75 -8.33 -15.69
C ARG A 71 -1.25 -7.80 -17.03
N LEU A 72 -1.97 -6.68 -17.03
CA LEU A 72 -2.46 -6.04 -18.25
C LEU A 72 -1.29 -5.59 -19.15
N ARG A 73 -0.31 -4.88 -18.59
CA ARG A 73 0.89 -4.42 -19.33
C ARG A 73 1.66 -5.58 -19.97
N CYS A 74 1.93 -6.65 -19.23
CA CYS A 74 2.68 -7.80 -19.75
C CYS A 74 1.88 -8.62 -20.76
N GLN A 75 0.55 -8.65 -20.63
CA GLN A 75 -0.34 -9.25 -21.63
C GLN A 75 -0.25 -8.50 -22.96
N ASP A 76 -0.23 -7.17 -22.92
CA ASP A 76 -0.13 -6.32 -24.12
C ASP A 76 1.26 -6.38 -24.78
N GLN A 77 2.34 -6.48 -24.01
CA GLN A 77 3.71 -6.61 -24.53
C GLN A 77 4.00 -7.95 -25.19
N HIS A 78 3.33 -9.00 -24.72
CA HIS A 78 3.54 -10.37 -25.18
C HIS A 78 2.21 -11.00 -25.58
N PRO A 79 1.52 -10.52 -26.62
CA PRO A 79 0.22 -11.07 -27.02
C PRO A 79 0.34 -12.53 -27.48
N PHE A 80 -0.70 -13.32 -27.24
CA PHE A 80 -0.82 -14.61 -27.91
C PHE A 80 -1.27 -14.36 -29.35
N ASP A 81 -0.54 -14.88 -30.32
CA ASP A 81 -0.96 -14.91 -31.72
C ASP A 81 -1.86 -16.15 -31.96
N ALA A 82 -2.91 -15.98 -32.75
CA ALA A 82 -3.88 -17.02 -33.07
C ALA A 82 -3.26 -18.21 -33.83
N VAL A 83 -2.07 -18.03 -34.42
CA VAL A 83 -1.35 -19.04 -35.22
C VAL A 83 -0.14 -19.63 -34.48
N LEU A 84 -0.01 -19.42 -33.17
CA LEU A 84 1.13 -19.95 -32.41
C LEU A 84 1.20 -21.48 -32.48
N ARG A 85 2.35 -22.00 -32.89
CA ARG A 85 2.68 -23.42 -32.71
C ARG A 85 2.96 -23.69 -31.22
N GLU A 86 2.77 -24.93 -30.77
CA GLU A 86 2.89 -25.30 -29.34
C GLU A 86 4.15 -24.76 -28.64
N LEU A 87 5.32 -24.84 -29.28
CA LEU A 87 6.57 -24.33 -28.70
C LEU A 87 6.62 -22.79 -28.58
N GLN A 88 5.99 -22.07 -29.51
CA GLN A 88 5.92 -20.60 -29.49
C GLN A 88 4.96 -20.12 -28.40
N PHE A 89 3.90 -20.88 -28.12
CA PHE A 89 3.01 -20.63 -27.01
C PHE A 89 3.76 -20.64 -25.66
N PHE A 90 4.57 -21.67 -25.41
CA PHE A 90 5.35 -21.76 -24.17
C PHE A 90 6.37 -20.63 -24.02
N ASP A 91 7.01 -20.20 -25.10
CA ASP A 91 7.91 -19.04 -25.09
C ASP A 91 7.19 -17.75 -24.66
N VAL A 92 5.98 -17.49 -25.18
CA VAL A 92 5.15 -16.35 -24.75
C VAL A 92 4.78 -16.46 -23.27
N VAL A 93 4.41 -17.65 -22.78
CA VAL A 93 4.11 -17.90 -21.36
C VAL A 93 5.30 -17.56 -20.47
N LEU A 94 6.50 -18.04 -20.83
CA LEU A 94 7.72 -17.79 -20.05
C LEU A 94 8.09 -16.30 -20.06
N ARG A 95 8.00 -15.62 -21.20
CA ARG A 95 8.25 -14.17 -21.30
C ARG A 95 7.25 -13.36 -20.47
N ARG A 96 5.97 -13.71 -20.51
CA ARG A 96 4.94 -13.07 -19.65
C ARG A 96 5.24 -13.27 -18.17
N SER A 97 5.63 -14.48 -17.76
CA SER A 97 5.99 -14.76 -16.36
C SER A 97 7.20 -13.93 -15.91
N ALA A 98 8.24 -13.85 -16.73
CA ALA A 98 9.41 -13.01 -16.44
C ALA A 98 9.04 -11.53 -16.35
N CYS A 99 8.26 -11.01 -17.32
CA CYS A 99 7.74 -9.63 -17.29
C CYS A 99 6.95 -9.33 -16.02
N LEU A 100 6.07 -10.25 -15.62
CA LEU A 100 5.22 -10.08 -14.43
C LEU A 100 6.07 -9.95 -13.17
N ASN A 101 7.04 -10.85 -12.99
CA ASN A 101 7.93 -10.83 -11.82
C ASN A 101 8.72 -9.52 -11.77
N THR A 102 9.37 -9.12 -12.87
CA THR A 102 10.13 -7.86 -12.94
C THR A 102 9.23 -6.65 -12.68
N CYS A 103 8.04 -6.59 -13.29
CA CYS A 103 7.13 -5.45 -13.12
C CYS A 103 6.65 -5.31 -11.68
N ILE A 104 6.32 -6.42 -11.02
CA ILE A 104 5.85 -6.38 -9.63
C ILE A 104 7.03 -6.00 -8.71
N GLU A 105 8.20 -6.61 -8.88
CA GLU A 105 9.41 -6.26 -8.11
C GLU A 105 9.77 -4.76 -8.23
N GLU A 106 9.67 -4.18 -9.43
CA GLU A 106 9.90 -2.75 -9.66
C GLU A 106 8.89 -1.85 -8.94
N ARG A 107 7.63 -2.27 -8.80
CA ARG A 107 6.56 -1.43 -8.26
C ARG A 107 6.41 -1.51 -6.74
N ILE A 108 6.48 -2.71 -6.17
CA ILE A 108 6.23 -2.94 -4.75
C ILE A 108 7.47 -3.38 -3.96
N GLY A 109 8.59 -3.60 -4.65
CA GLY A 109 9.83 -4.07 -4.06
C GLY A 109 9.86 -5.58 -3.76
N THR A 110 11.05 -6.11 -3.52
CA THR A 110 11.25 -7.55 -3.27
C THR A 110 10.73 -8.00 -1.91
N GLN A 111 10.66 -7.11 -0.93
CA GLN A 111 10.24 -7.46 0.45
C GLN A 111 8.74 -7.71 0.60
N SER A 112 7.90 -7.02 -0.18
CA SER A 112 6.44 -7.18 -0.15
C SER A 112 5.95 -8.43 -0.88
N MET A 113 6.79 -9.03 -1.72
CA MET A 113 6.42 -10.14 -2.61
C MET A 113 6.51 -11.55 -2.01
N HIS A 114 7.27 -11.78 -0.94
CA HIS A 114 7.69 -13.15 -0.56
C HIS A 114 7.32 -13.59 0.86
N LYS A 115 6.43 -12.87 1.55
CA LYS A 115 6.19 -13.13 2.98
C LYS A 115 4.76 -13.34 3.42
N VAL A 116 3.77 -13.13 2.54
CA VAL A 116 2.38 -13.27 2.95
C VAL A 116 1.94 -14.73 2.95
N SER A 117 1.40 -15.19 4.07
CA SER A 117 0.82 -16.53 4.20
C SER A 117 -0.54 -16.65 3.47
N GLU A 118 -0.88 -17.85 3.01
CA GLU A 118 -2.17 -18.13 2.37
C GLU A 118 -3.37 -17.81 3.29
N ASP A 119 -3.22 -18.04 4.59
CA ASP A 119 -4.27 -17.73 5.57
C ASP A 119 -4.57 -16.23 5.61
N VAL A 120 -3.54 -15.38 5.61
CA VAL A 120 -3.70 -13.91 5.57
C VAL A 120 -4.32 -13.48 4.24
N ILE A 121 -3.90 -14.04 3.11
CA ILE A 121 -4.53 -13.76 1.80
C ILE A 121 -6.03 -14.08 1.86
N GLN A 122 -6.38 -15.23 2.42
CA GLN A 122 -7.76 -15.68 2.55
C GLN A 122 -8.59 -14.79 3.47
N ASP A 123 -8.01 -14.27 4.55
CA ASP A 123 -8.66 -13.31 5.45
C ASP A 123 -9.01 -12.00 4.71
N PHE A 124 -8.10 -11.49 3.88
CA PHE A 124 -8.36 -10.30 3.05
C PHE A 124 -9.43 -10.58 1.99
N HIS A 125 -9.39 -11.73 1.32
CA HIS A 125 -10.44 -12.15 0.38
C HIS A 125 -11.82 -12.25 1.04
N ARG A 126 -11.86 -12.76 2.28
CA ARG A 126 -13.08 -12.86 3.10
C ARG A 126 -13.46 -11.55 3.80
N ARG A 127 -12.69 -10.48 3.60
CA ARG A 127 -12.90 -9.15 4.19
C ARG A 127 -12.87 -9.16 5.73
N ILE A 128 -12.15 -10.09 6.34
CA ILE A 128 -11.98 -10.20 7.81
C ILE A 128 -11.39 -8.92 8.44
N PRO A 129 -10.41 -8.20 7.83
CA PRO A 129 -9.90 -6.95 8.38
C PRO A 129 -10.98 -5.90 8.69
N TYR A 130 -12.05 -5.85 7.88
CA TYR A 130 -13.16 -4.91 8.12
C TYR A 130 -13.93 -5.21 9.40
N ASN A 131 -14.05 -6.48 9.80
CA ASN A 131 -14.74 -6.85 11.04
C ASN A 131 -14.01 -6.28 12.28
N TYR A 132 -12.68 -6.44 12.30
CA TYR A 132 -11.85 -5.86 13.35
C TYR A 132 -11.91 -4.33 13.34
N LEU A 133 -11.85 -3.71 12.15
CA LEU A 133 -11.91 -2.25 12.00
C LEU A 133 -13.25 -1.69 12.51
N GLN A 134 -14.37 -2.31 12.17
CA GLN A 134 -15.71 -1.91 12.65
C GLN A 134 -15.81 -1.97 14.18
N LEU A 135 -15.36 -3.07 14.78
CA LEU A 135 -15.35 -3.23 16.23
C LEU A 135 -14.41 -2.23 16.90
N ALA A 136 -13.24 -1.97 16.32
CA ALA A 136 -12.30 -0.98 16.83
C ALA A 136 -12.89 0.44 16.81
N TYR A 137 -13.54 0.84 15.71
CA TYR A 137 -14.23 2.12 15.63
C TYR A 137 -15.35 2.25 16.66
N GLN A 138 -16.15 1.20 16.84
CA GLN A 138 -17.19 1.17 17.86
C GLN A 138 -16.61 1.34 19.28
N LYS A 139 -15.52 0.63 19.60
CA LYS A 139 -14.87 0.69 20.91
C LYS A 139 -14.20 2.04 21.16
N TYR A 140 -13.44 2.54 20.18
CA TYR A 140 -12.79 3.84 20.22
C TYR A 140 -13.79 4.97 20.51
N TYR A 141 -14.93 4.98 19.80
CA TYR A 141 -15.98 5.97 20.04
C TYR A 141 -16.63 5.83 21.42
N ASN A 142 -16.94 4.61 21.85
CA ASN A 142 -17.54 4.38 23.16
C ASN A 142 -16.62 4.79 24.31
N GLU A 143 -15.31 4.57 24.20
CA GLU A 143 -14.32 5.03 25.18
C GLU A 143 -14.23 6.56 25.24
N ALA A 144 -14.27 7.20 24.07
CA ALA A 144 -14.30 8.66 23.96
C ALA A 144 -15.57 9.28 24.58
N VAL A 145 -16.72 8.61 24.45
CA VAL A 145 -18.00 9.03 25.05
C VAL A 145 -18.03 8.80 26.56
N ILE A 146 -17.46 7.70 27.06
CA ILE A 146 -17.47 7.35 28.49
C ILE A 146 -16.49 8.22 29.30
N HIS A 147 -15.41 8.71 28.71
CA HIS A 147 -14.43 9.52 29.42
C HIS A 147 -14.19 10.89 28.73
N PRO A 148 -15.08 11.88 28.93
CA PRO A 148 -15.01 13.20 28.28
C PRO A 148 -13.76 14.03 28.64
N ARG A 149 -12.95 13.58 29.61
CA ARG A 149 -11.70 14.23 30.01
C ARG A 149 -10.58 14.07 28.96
N TRP A 150 -10.59 12.99 28.16
CA TRP A 150 -9.59 12.77 27.11
C TRP A 150 -9.65 13.80 25.98
N TYR A 151 -10.84 14.37 25.69
CA TYR A 151 -10.97 15.42 24.67
C TYR A 151 -10.28 16.73 25.07
N GLN A 152 -10.17 17.03 26.37
CA GLN A 152 -9.54 18.27 26.83
C GLN A 152 -8.02 18.17 27.00
N GLU A 153 -7.47 16.96 27.16
CA GLU A 153 -6.03 16.75 27.38
C GLU A 153 -5.25 16.47 26.08
N LYS A 154 -5.95 16.12 24.98
CA LYS A 154 -5.37 15.72 23.69
C LYS A 154 -5.37 16.81 22.60
N GLU A 155 -5.73 18.06 22.92
CA GLU A 155 -5.65 19.19 21.96
C GLU A 155 -4.22 19.53 21.50
N GLY A 156 -3.20 18.84 22.03
CA GLY A 156 -1.79 19.05 21.66
C GLY A 156 -1.18 18.13 20.59
N GLU A 157 -1.72 16.93 20.29
CA GLU A 157 -0.91 15.95 19.52
C GLU A 157 -1.63 14.86 18.72
N HIS A 158 -2.95 14.89 18.51
CA HIS A 158 -3.57 13.83 17.69
C HIS A 158 -4.61 14.39 16.71
N THR A 159 -4.18 14.53 15.46
CA THR A 159 -5.10 14.70 14.34
C THR A 159 -5.97 13.44 14.23
N PRO A 160 -7.31 13.55 14.30
CA PRO A 160 -8.18 12.39 14.11
C PRO A 160 -7.93 11.78 12.71
N PRO A 161 -8.15 10.46 12.54
CA PRO A 161 -8.10 9.81 11.24
C PRO A 161 -8.96 10.58 10.25
N ARG A 162 -8.40 10.88 9.07
CA ARG A 162 -9.09 11.63 8.03
C ARG A 162 -10.34 10.88 7.57
N ASP A 163 -11.42 11.65 7.48
CA ASP A 163 -12.59 11.45 6.63
C ASP A 163 -13.57 10.34 7.03
N LEU A 164 -14.38 10.64 8.05
CA LEU A 164 -15.75 10.14 8.14
C LEU A 164 -16.68 10.99 7.24
N VAL A 165 -16.47 10.94 5.93
CA VAL A 165 -17.50 11.32 4.94
C VAL A 165 -17.64 10.14 3.99
N VAL A 166 -18.38 9.13 4.44
CA VAL A 166 -19.01 8.18 3.53
C VAL A 166 -20.20 8.92 2.95
N THR A 167 -20.07 9.43 1.73
CA THR A 167 -21.19 9.83 0.86
C THR A 167 -22.07 8.64 0.51
#